data_AF-A0A948PNF0-F1
#
_entry.id   AF-A0A948PNF0-F1
#
_cell.length_a   1.000
_cell.length_b   1.000
_cell.length_c   1.000
_cell.angle_alpha   90.00
_cell.angle_beta   90.00
_cell.angle_gamma   90.00
#
_symmetry.space_group_name_H-M   'P 1'
#
loop_
_entity.id
_entity.type
_entity.pdbx_description
1 polymer ?
#
loop_
_entity_poly.entity_id
_entity_poly.type
_entity_poly.pdbx_seq_one_letter_code
_entity_poly.pdbx_strand_id
1 'polypeptide(L)' 'MSIRLSREKINFLARQILDSMFENDQVEFMDEPNEIRLVIVRSIEDELNLYEKIDLKAIAKIESQK' A
#
# COMPACT_ATOMS: atom_id res chain seq x y z
N MET A 1 11.08 -11.53 6.69
CA MET A 1 9.68 -11.96 6.88
C MET A 1 8.86 -11.22 5.84
N SER A 2 8.31 -11.88 4.81
CA SER A 2 7.47 -11.17 3.84
C SER A 2 6.14 -10.82 4.49
N ILE A 3 5.86 -9.53 4.67
CA ILE A 3 4.53 -9.07 5.07
C ILE A 3 3.64 -9.16 3.83
N ARG A 4 2.89 -10.27 3.70
CA ARG A 4 1.86 -10.41 2.67
C ARG A 4 0.51 -10.07 3.28
N LEU A 5 -0.05 -8.94 2.87
CA LEU A 5 -1.44 -8.59 3.17
C LEU A 5 -2.37 -9.24 2.14
N SER A 6 -3.51 -9.76 2.60
CA SER A 6 -4.55 -10.23 1.68
C SER A 6 -5.22 -9.04 1.00
N ARG A 7 -5.79 -9.27 -0.19
CA ARG A 7 -6.57 -8.25 -0.92
C ARG A 7 -7.68 -7.66 -0.06
N GLU A 8 -8.35 -8.48 0.76
CA GLU A 8 -9.39 -8.01 1.68
C GLU A 8 -8.84 -7.03 2.71
N LYS A 9 -7.67 -7.32 3.31
CA LYS A 9 -7.01 -6.41 4.27
C LYS A 9 -6.59 -5.11 3.61
N ILE A 10 -6.06 -5.15 2.38
CA ILE A 10 -5.70 -3.95 1.63
C ILE A 10 -6.94 -3.10 1.35
N ASN A 11 -8.05 -3.72 0.93
CA ASN A 11 -9.31 -3.01 0.70
C ASN A 11 -9.88 -2.41 1.98
N PHE A 12 -9.80 -3.14 3.09
CA PHE A 12 -10.20 -2.64 4.41
C PHE A 12 -9.39 -1.40 4.80
N LEU A 13 -8.06 -1.46 4.71
CA LEU A 13 -7.18 -0.33 5.01
C LEU A 13 -7.46 0.87 4.09
N ALA A 14 -7.67 0.64 2.80
CA ALA A 14 -7.96 1.71 1.86
C ALA A 14 -9.27 2.43 2.18
N ARG A 15 -10.29 1.73 2.70
CA ARG A 15 -11.51 2.37 3.21
C ARG A 15 -11.23 3.22 4.42
N GLN A 16 -10.52 2.69 5.41
CA GLN A 16 -10.20 3.43 6.64
C GLN A 16 -9.37 4.70 6.38
N ILE A 17 -8.43 4.64 5.43
CA ILE A 17 -7.66 5.82 5.01
C ILE A 17 -8.60 6.85 4.36
N LEU A 18 -9.46 6.41 3.43
CA LEU A 18 -10.42 7.29 2.77
C LEU A 18 -11.38 7.94 3.79
N ASP A 19 -11.92 7.16 4.72
CA ASP A 19 -12.81 7.64 5.79
C ASP A 19 -12.09 8.71 6.63
N SER A 20 -10.84 8.48 7.02
CA SER A 20 -10.03 9.46 7.75
C SER A 20 -9.73 10.73 6.94
N MET A 21 -9.63 10.63 5.61
CA MET A 21 -9.51 11.81 4.76
C MET A 21 -10.82 12.59 4.70
N PHE A 22 -11.98 11.93 4.71
CA PHE A 22 -13.31 12.58 4.73
C PHE A 22 -13.58 13.33 6.03
N GLU A 23 -13.03 12.86 7.15
CA GLU A 23 -13.13 13.55 8.44
C GLU A 23 -12.18 14.74 8.56
N ASN A 24 -11.32 14.98 7.56
CA ASN A 24 -10.36 16.07 7.56
C ASN A 24 -10.87 17.28 6.77
N ASP A 25 -11.32 18.32 7.48
CA ASP A 25 -11.80 19.58 6.91
C ASP A 25 -10.78 20.33 6.03
N GLN A 26 -9.49 19.95 6.07
CA GLN A 26 -8.43 20.52 5.24
C GLN A 26 -8.25 19.81 3.89
N VAL A 27 -9.00 18.73 3.65
CA VAL A 27 -8.92 17.93 2.43
C VAL A 27 -10.12 18.20 1.55
N GLU A 28 -9.87 18.77 0.38
CA GLU A 28 -10.87 18.92 -0.68
C GLU A 28 -10.69 17.81 -1.72
N PHE A 29 -11.77 17.08 -2.01
CA PHE A 29 -11.76 15.98 -2.97
C PHE A 29 -12.19 16.48 -4.35
N MET A 30 -11.35 16.21 -5.36
CA MET A 30 -11.60 16.57 -6.76
C MET A 30 -12.23 15.44 -7.57
N ASP A 31 -12.06 14.20 -7.10
CA ASP A 31 -12.48 12.97 -7.78
C ASP A 31 -13.53 12.21 -6.96
N GLU A 32 -14.16 11.21 -7.56
CA GLU A 32 -15.14 10.39 -6.84
C GLU A 32 -14.46 9.55 -5.73
N PRO A 33 -15.14 9.33 -4.58
CA PRO A 33 -14.59 8.59 -3.45
C PRO A 33 -14.04 7.20 -3.85
N ASN A 34 -14.69 6.56 -4.81
CA ASN A 34 -14.29 5.25 -5.31
C ASN A 34 -12.97 5.29 -6.09
N GLU A 35 -12.74 6.34 -6.88
CA GLU A 35 -11.50 6.53 -7.65
C GLU A 35 -10.34 6.77 -6.70
N ILE A 36 -10.53 7.65 -5.71
CA ILE A 36 -9.54 7.91 -4.65
C ILE A 36 -9.20 6.63 -3.89
N ARG A 37 -10.22 5.84 -3.50
CA ARG A 37 -9.99 4.55 -2.83
C ARG A 37 -9.16 3.59 -3.68
N LEU A 38 -9.42 3.53 -4.98
CA LEU A 38 -8.66 2.67 -5.90
C LEU A 38 -7.21 3.13 -6.02
N VAL A 39 -6.95 4.44 -6.01
CA VAL A 39 -5.59 4.98 -5.93
C VAL A 39 -4.92 4.56 -4.63
N ILE A 40 -5.59 4.66 -3.49
CA ILE A 40 -5.05 4.22 -2.18
C ILE A 40 -4.69 2.72 -2.21
N VAL A 41 -5.57 1.87 -2.76
CA VAL A 41 -5.28 0.43 -2.93
C VAL A 41 -4.00 0.21 -3.74
N ARG A 42 -3.89 0.86 -4.90
CA ARG A 42 -2.72 0.73 -5.77
C ARG A 42 -1.44 1.18 -5.07
N SER A 43 -1.49 2.31 -4.36
CA SER A 43 -0.34 2.82 -3.61
C SER A 43 0.14 1.83 -2.53
N ILE A 44 -0.78 1.17 -1.83
CA ILE A 44 -0.42 0.14 -0.85
C ILE A 44 0.23 -1.07 -1.54
N GLU A 45 -0.35 -1.54 -2.65
CA GLU A 45 0.18 -2.67 -3.41
C GLU A 45 1.58 -2.37 -3.97
N ASP A 46 1.79 -1.18 -4.51
CA ASP A 46 3.08 -0.75 -5.06
C ASP A 46 4.18 -0.71 -3.99
N GLU A 47 3.87 -0.18 -2.81
CA GLU A 47 4.80 -0.12 -1.68
C GLU A 47 5.17 -1.52 -1.18
N LEU A 48 4.19 -2.41 -0.99
CA LEU A 48 4.43 -3.80 -0.58
C LEU A 48 5.30 -4.56 -1.59
N ASN A 49 5.04 -4.36 -2.89
CA ASN A 49 5.84 -4.95 -3.96
C ASN A 49 7.28 -4.42 -3.98
N LEU A 50 7.48 -3.13 -3.69
CA LEU A 50 8.80 -2.53 -3.56
C LEU A 50 9.57 -3.15 -2.39
N TYR A 51 8.94 -3.29 -1.22
CA TYR A 51 9.54 -3.94 -0.06
C TYR A 51 9.95 -5.39 -0.38
N GLU A 52 9.10 -6.18 -1.03
CA GLU A 52 9.43 -7.56 -1.41
C GLU A 52 10.63 -7.61 -2.36
N LYS A 53 10.70 -6.70 -3.35
CA LYS A 53 11.86 -6.60 -4.26
C LYS A 53 13.15 -6.24 -3.51
N ILE A 54 13.09 -5.36 -2.53
CA ILE A 54 14.26 -4.97 -1.72
C ILE A 54 14.73 -6.16 -0.87
N ASP A 55 13.81 -6.87 -0.22
CA ASP A 55 14.13 -8.04 0.62
C ASP A 55 14.80 -9.14 -0.21
N LEU A 56 14.25 -9.47 -1.39
CA LEU A 56 14.84 -10.44 -2.30
C LEU A 56 16.25 -10.04 -2.76
N LYS A 57 16.48 -8.76 -3.07
CA LYS A 57 17.81 -8.26 -3.43
C LYS A 57 18.79 -8.35 -2.27
N ALA A 58 18.34 -8.08 -1.04
CA ALA A 58 19.17 -8.19 0.15
C ALA A 58 19.60 -9.64 0.39
N ILE A 59 18.66 -10.59 0.31
CA ILE A 59 18.92 -12.02 0.45
C ILE A 59 19.92 -12.49 -0.61
N ALA A 60 19.67 -12.20 -1.89
CA ALA A 60 20.56 -12.59 -2.98
C ALA A 60 21.99 -12.03 -2.81
N LYS A 61 22.12 -10.80 -2.30
CA LYS A 61 23.42 -10.19 -2.01
C LYS A 61 24.16 -10.93 -0.90
N ILE A 62 23.46 -11.31 0.18
CA ILE A 62 24.04 -12.08 1.28
C ILE A 62 24.50 -13.46 0.79
N GLU A 63 23.69 -14.14 -0.03
CA GLU A 63 24.02 -15.46 -0.58
C GLU A 63 25.23 -15.39 -1.52
N SER A 64 25.36 -14.35 -2.35
CA SER A 64 26.50 -14.17 -3.26
C SER A 64 27.85 -13.91 -2.57
N GLN A 65 27.83 -13.58 -1.27
CA GLN A 65 29.01 -13.28 -0.46
C GLN A 65 29.42 -14.43 0.47
N LYS A 66 28.65 -15.52 0.49
CA LYS A 66 29.02 -16.78 1.16
C LYS A 66 29.83 -17.66 0.23
#